data_AF-A0A1V3PKU6-F1
#
_entry.id   AF-A0A1V3PKU6-F1
#
_cell.length_a   1.000
_cell.length_b   1.000
_cell.length_c   1.000
_cell.angle_alpha   90.00
_cell.angle_beta   90.00
_cell.angle_gamma   90.00
#
_symmetry.space_group_name_H-M   'P 1'
#
loop_
_entity.id
_entity.type
_entity.pdbx_description
1 polymer ?
#
loop_
_entity_poly.entity_id
_entity_poly.type
_entity_poly.pdbx_seq_one_letter_code
_entity_poly.pdbx_strand_id
1 'polypeptide(L)'
;MSSAHRFLKAARSIHLYLGVFTAPMLLFFAITGGLQTFSLHETTRGSSYKPPAWLASMAQLHKKQTTVMPVRRPRPAETAVPAASADATQARMSSAPNTAPDVRVTAIPSQPAGNTGEPPKKNLLPMKIFFALVSLGLLISVLTGLYMSYRFSRKPLLVSSVLAAGILVPLLLLLF
;
A
#
# COMPACT_ATOMS: atom_id res chain seq x y z
N MET A 1 -16.29 -32.39 35.59
CA MET A 1 -16.24 -31.27 34.62
C MET A 1 -16.54 -31.81 33.23
N SER A 2 -17.68 -31.44 32.62
CA SER A 2 -18.05 -31.89 31.27
C SER A 2 -17.01 -31.45 30.22
N SER A 3 -16.84 -32.23 29.15
CA SER A 3 -15.96 -31.93 28.01
C SER A 3 -16.25 -30.54 27.43
N ALA A 4 -17.53 -30.17 27.33
CA ALA A 4 -17.98 -28.87 26.85
C ALA A 4 -17.43 -27.70 27.71
N HIS A 5 -17.39 -27.86 29.03
CA HIS A 5 -16.86 -26.83 29.92
C HIS A 5 -15.35 -26.63 29.72
N ARG A 6 -14.59 -27.72 29.56
CA ARG A 6 -13.15 -27.63 29.29
C ARG A 6 -12.88 -26.95 27.96
N PHE A 7 -13.68 -27.27 26.94
CA PHE A 7 -13.58 -26.67 25.62
C PHE A 7 -13.80 -25.15 25.66
N LEU A 8 -14.90 -24.68 26.28
CA LEU A 8 -15.18 -23.24 26.40
C LEU A 8 -14.07 -22.50 27.15
N LYS A 9 -13.53 -23.10 28.21
CA LYS A 9 -12.40 -22.53 28.97
C LYS A 9 -11.13 -22.43 28.11
N ALA A 10 -10.84 -23.46 27.32
CA ALA A 10 -9.70 -23.47 26.40
C ALA A 10 -9.87 -22.42 25.30
N ALA A 11 -11.03 -22.37 24.64
CA ALA A 11 -11.34 -21.40 23.59
C ALA A 11 -11.18 -19.95 24.08
N ARG A 12 -11.70 -19.64 25.27
CA ARG A 12 -11.54 -18.32 25.89
C ARG A 12 -10.07 -17.98 26.17
N SER A 13 -9.31 -18.96 26.65
CA SER A 13 -7.89 -18.77 26.97
C SER A 13 -7.06 -18.55 25.70
N ILE A 14 -7.31 -19.36 24.66
CA ILE A 14 -6.66 -19.23 23.35
C ILE A 14 -7.00 -17.89 22.72
N HIS A 15 -8.28 -17.50 22.69
CA HIS A 15 -8.70 -16.21 22.14
C HIS A 15 -8.03 -15.03 22.87
N LEU A 16 -7.92 -15.10 24.20
CA LEU A 16 -7.25 -14.06 24.98
C LEU A 16 -5.77 -13.95 24.63
N TYR A 17 -5.01 -15.05 24.67
CA TYR A 17 -3.57 -14.99 24.42
C TYR A 17 -3.23 -14.76 22.95
N LEU A 18 -3.94 -15.39 22.02
CA LEU A 18 -3.77 -15.16 20.58
C LEU A 18 -4.18 -13.74 20.19
N GLY A 19 -5.26 -13.21 20.78
CA GLY A 19 -5.70 -11.85 20.57
C GLY A 19 -4.67 -10.83 21.06
N VAL A 20 -4.11 -11.01 22.25
CA VAL A 20 -3.05 -10.13 22.79
C VAL A 20 -1.76 -10.22 21.97
N PHE A 21 -1.36 -11.43 21.57
CA PHE A 21 -0.16 -11.64 20.75
C PHE A 21 -0.27 -10.96 19.38
N THR A 22 -1.45 -11.03 18.75
CA THR A 22 -1.67 -10.44 17.40
C THR A 22 -2.06 -8.96 17.45
N ALA A 23 -2.44 -8.42 18.62
CA ALA A 23 -2.90 -7.05 18.77
C ALA A 23 -1.94 -5.99 18.20
N PRO A 24 -0.61 -6.03 18.40
CA PRO A 24 0.30 -5.03 17.84
C PRO A 24 0.23 -4.95 16.31
N MET A 25 0.16 -6.10 15.64
CA MET A 25 0.02 -6.18 14.18
C MET A 25 -1.35 -5.68 13.71
N LEU A 26 -2.43 -6.02 14.42
CA LEU A 26 -3.77 -5.54 14.08
C LEU A 26 -3.90 -4.03 14.26
N LEU A 27 -3.30 -3.46 15.32
CA LEU A 27 -3.22 -2.01 15.53
C LEU A 27 -2.43 -1.34 14.42
N PHE A 28 -1.25 -1.88 14.08
CA PHE A 28 -0.46 -1.39 12.96
C PHE A 28 -1.27 -1.40 11.66
N PHE A 29 -1.90 -2.53 11.32
CA PHE A 29 -2.70 -2.70 10.11
C PHE A 29 -3.91 -1.75 10.08
N ALA A 30 -4.62 -1.59 11.20
CA ALA A 30 -5.76 -0.68 11.29
C ALA A 30 -5.34 0.77 11.03
N ILE A 31 -4.24 1.22 11.66
CA ILE A 31 -3.73 2.58 11.53
C ILE A 31 -3.20 2.82 10.11
N THR A 32 -2.28 2.00 9.62
CA THR A 32 -1.67 2.22 8.31
C THR A 32 -2.64 1.95 7.16
N GLY A 33 -3.56 0.98 7.29
CA GLY A 33 -4.61 0.71 6.31
C GLY A 33 -5.64 1.85 6.21
N GLY A 34 -6.03 2.43 7.35
CA GLY A 34 -6.87 3.64 7.40
C GLY A 34 -6.19 4.83 6.72
N LEU A 35 -4.93 5.12 7.07
CA LEU A 35 -4.14 6.21 6.47
C LEU A 35 -3.91 6.00 4.96
N GLN A 36 -3.78 4.75 4.51
CA GLN A 36 -3.66 4.41 3.08
C GLN A 36 -4.94 4.65 2.30
N THR A 37 -6.09 4.34 2.90
CA THR A 37 -7.40 4.55 2.29
C THR A 37 -7.60 6.01 1.89
N PHE A 38 -7.06 6.97 2.66
CA PHE A 38 -7.15 8.40 2.35
C PHE A 38 -5.97 8.97 1.55
N SER A 39 -5.02 8.14 1.12
CA SER A 39 -3.80 8.57 0.41
C SER A 39 -2.96 9.60 1.17
N LEU A 40 -3.02 9.62 2.51
CA LEU A 40 -2.23 10.55 3.35
C LEU A 40 -0.72 10.28 3.27
N HIS A 41 -0.33 9.15 2.69
CA HIS A 41 1.05 8.74 2.45
C HIS A 41 1.59 9.16 1.06
N GLU A 42 0.75 9.74 0.19
CA GLU A 42 1.15 10.21 -1.14
C GLU A 42 0.85 11.70 -1.34
N THR A 43 1.72 12.40 -2.08
CA THR A 43 1.44 13.77 -2.54
C THR A 43 0.32 13.72 -3.59
N THR A 44 -0.85 14.29 -3.29
CA THR A 44 -1.92 14.43 -4.30
C THR A 44 -1.52 15.48 -5.34
N ARG A 45 -1.86 15.23 -6.61
CA ARG A 45 -1.53 16.12 -7.75
C ARG A 45 -2.08 17.53 -7.49
N GLY A 46 -1.19 18.52 -7.41
CA GLY A 46 -1.53 19.93 -7.12
C GLY A 46 -1.51 20.33 -5.64
N SER A 47 -1.21 19.41 -4.72
CA SER A 47 -1.04 19.73 -3.30
C SER A 47 0.45 19.94 -2.95
N SER A 48 0.75 21.00 -2.19
CA SER A 48 2.07 21.24 -1.60
C SER A 48 2.35 20.33 -0.40
N TYR A 49 1.39 19.47 -0.02
CA TYR A 49 1.54 18.54 1.09
C TYR A 49 2.68 17.55 0.81
N LYS A 50 3.68 17.56 1.69
CA LYS A 50 4.76 16.57 1.74
C LYS A 50 4.48 15.62 2.90
N PRO A 51 4.21 14.32 2.65
CA PRO A 51 3.99 13.37 3.72
C PRO A 51 5.27 13.27 4.59
N PRO A 52 5.13 13.21 5.92
CA PRO A 52 6.27 12.94 6.80
C PRO A 52 6.95 11.62 6.42
N ALA A 53 8.28 11.56 6.50
CA ALA A 53 9.06 10.39 6.07
C ALA A 53 8.64 9.11 6.80
N TRP A 54 8.35 9.18 8.11
CA TRP A 54 7.87 8.03 8.88
C TRP A 54 6.54 7.48 8.34
N LEU A 55 5.61 8.35 7.95
CA LEU A 55 4.29 7.99 7.45
C LEU A 55 4.39 7.29 6.09
N ALA A 56 5.25 7.82 5.21
CA ALA A 56 5.54 7.18 3.93
C ALA A 56 6.15 5.79 4.15
N SER A 57 7.17 5.67 5.02
CA SER A 57 7.85 4.39 5.28
C SER A 57 6.90 3.34 5.88
N MET A 58 6.02 3.74 6.80
CA MET A 58 4.99 2.83 7.35
C MET A 58 4.02 2.33 6.27
N ALA A 59 3.66 3.18 5.30
CA ALA A 59 2.80 2.77 4.19
C ALA A 59 3.50 1.78 3.25
N GLN A 60 4.79 1.96 2.96
CA GLN A 60 5.56 0.98 2.18
C GLN A 60 5.77 -0.32 2.94
N LEU A 61 5.98 -0.27 4.26
CA LEU A 61 6.09 -1.47 5.09
C LEU A 61 4.79 -2.29 5.01
N HIS A 62 3.64 -1.63 5.09
CA HIS A 62 2.33 -2.30 4.97
C HIS A 62 2.01 -2.80 3.55
N LYS A 63 2.45 -2.09 2.49
CA LYS A 63 2.11 -2.44 1.10
C LYS A 63 3.09 -3.42 0.45
N LYS A 64 4.38 -3.21 0.70
CA LYS A 64 5.50 -3.81 -0.03
C LYS A 64 6.54 -4.46 0.89
N GLN A 65 6.32 -4.45 2.20
CA GLN A 65 7.25 -5.02 3.18
C GLN A 65 8.67 -4.44 3.05
N THR A 66 8.79 -3.20 2.57
CA THR A 66 10.05 -2.47 2.45
C THR A 66 9.93 -1.10 3.08
N THR A 67 11.01 -0.62 3.66
CA THR A 67 11.13 0.74 4.21
C THR A 67 11.73 1.72 3.20
N VAL A 68 12.23 1.22 2.06
CA VAL A 68 12.86 2.04 1.02
C VAL A 68 11.78 2.68 0.16
N MET A 69 11.81 4.01 0.08
CA MET A 69 10.97 4.78 -0.84
C MET A 69 11.41 4.55 -2.28
N PRO A 70 10.54 4.06 -3.19
CA PRO A 70 10.85 4.07 -4.61
C PRO A 70 11.06 5.51 -5.09
N VAL A 71 12.21 5.80 -5.66
CA VAL A 71 12.48 7.11 -6.29
C VAL A 71 11.50 7.26 -7.46
N ARG A 72 10.48 8.09 -7.29
CA ARG A 72 9.52 8.40 -8.37
C ARG A 72 10.31 9.13 -9.45
N ARG A 73 10.62 8.45 -10.56
CA ARG A 73 11.22 9.08 -11.74
C ARG A 73 10.24 10.17 -12.20
N PRO A 74 10.68 11.44 -12.34
CA PRO A 74 9.81 12.49 -12.87
C PRO A 74 9.28 12.02 -14.22
N ARG A 75 7.95 11.97 -14.37
CA ARG A 75 7.34 11.74 -15.68
C ARG A 75 7.79 12.92 -16.56
N PRO A 76 8.41 12.66 -17.74
CA PRO A 76 8.74 13.73 -18.67
C PRO A 76 7.48 14.56 -18.90
N ALA A 77 7.60 15.88 -18.77
CA ALA A 77 6.53 16.78 -19.12
C ALA A 77 6.09 16.43 -20.54
N GLU A 78 4.85 15.98 -20.66
CA GLU A 78 4.20 15.69 -21.93
C GLU A 78 4.11 17.02 -22.68
N THR A 79 5.11 17.23 -23.53
CA THR A 79 5.08 18.03 -24.75
C THR A 79 4.45 19.41 -24.58
N ALA A 80 5.28 20.39 -24.17
CA ALA A 80 5.07 21.75 -24.65
C ALA A 80 5.08 21.69 -26.19
N VAL A 81 3.90 21.76 -26.80
CA VAL A 81 3.73 21.88 -28.24
C VAL A 81 4.37 23.22 -28.62
N PRO A 82 5.47 23.25 -29.39
CA PRO A 82 5.94 24.51 -29.96
C PRO A 82 5.01 24.81 -31.13
N ALA A 83 4.16 25.82 -30.97
CA ALA A 83 3.56 26.50 -32.09
C ALA A 83 4.68 27.24 -32.84
N ALA A 84 5.12 26.71 -33.98
CA ALA A 84 5.76 27.47 -35.04
C ALA A 84 5.88 26.60 -36.31
N SER A 85 4.90 26.72 -37.18
CA SER A 85 5.06 26.45 -38.60
C SER A 85 5.80 27.64 -39.24
N ALA A 86 6.89 27.37 -39.95
CA ALA A 86 7.28 27.93 -41.26
C ALA A 86 8.81 28.08 -41.42
N ASP A 87 9.28 27.61 -42.58
CA ASP A 87 10.49 28.00 -43.30
C ASP A 87 11.89 27.72 -42.73
N ALA A 88 12.52 26.68 -43.28
CA ALA A 88 13.78 26.85 -44.01
C ALA A 88 14.15 25.56 -44.77
N THR A 89 13.88 25.61 -46.07
CA THR A 89 14.44 24.77 -47.14
C THR A 89 15.97 24.73 -47.10
N GLN A 90 16.54 23.59 -47.54
CA GLN A 90 17.92 23.41 -48.03
C GLN A 90 19.08 23.52 -47.02
N ALA A 91 19.69 22.38 -46.68
CA ALA A 91 21.05 22.03 -47.08
C ALA A 91 21.58 20.80 -46.33
N ARG A 92 21.65 19.65 -47.00
CA ARG A 92 22.89 18.84 -47.18
C ARG A 92 22.54 17.45 -47.69
N MET A 93 22.54 17.37 -49.02
CA MET A 93 22.73 16.15 -49.78
C MET A 93 24.25 15.91 -49.84
N SER A 94 24.76 14.77 -49.32
CA SER A 94 26.08 14.22 -49.66
C SER A 94 26.22 12.75 -49.22
N SER A 95 26.49 11.90 -50.22
CA SER A 95 27.24 10.61 -50.24
C SER A 95 26.69 9.31 -49.60
N ALA A 96 25.97 8.51 -50.41
CA ALA A 96 26.26 7.13 -50.96
C ALA A 96 26.87 5.97 -50.07
N PRO A 97 26.91 4.68 -50.51
CA PRO A 97 25.89 3.63 -50.24
C PRO A 97 26.45 2.25 -49.73
N ASN A 98 25.53 1.26 -49.56
CA ASN A 98 25.71 -0.22 -49.36
C ASN A 98 25.77 -0.68 -47.87
N THR A 99 25.03 -1.67 -47.36
CA THR A 99 24.66 -3.02 -47.88
C THR A 99 23.47 -3.58 -47.05
N ALA A 100 22.53 -4.30 -47.68
CA ALA A 100 21.42 -5.06 -47.05
C ALA A 100 21.86 -6.51 -46.68
N PRO A 101 21.03 -7.44 -46.13
CA PRO A 101 19.59 -7.40 -45.79
C PRO A 101 19.23 -8.06 -44.41
N ASP A 102 17.93 -8.30 -44.20
CA ASP A 102 17.28 -9.16 -43.19
C ASP A 102 17.12 -8.64 -41.75
N VAL A 103 15.92 -8.11 -41.44
CA VAL A 103 14.97 -8.78 -40.52
C VAL A 103 13.53 -8.39 -40.88
N ARG A 104 12.84 -9.33 -41.54
CA ARG A 104 11.44 -9.71 -41.34
C ARG A 104 10.42 -8.60 -41.02
N VAL A 105 9.79 -8.09 -42.09
CA VAL A 105 8.44 -7.51 -42.03
C VAL A 105 7.49 -8.52 -41.42
N THR A 106 7.07 -8.29 -40.18
CA THR A 106 5.81 -8.84 -39.66
C THR A 106 4.89 -7.65 -39.52
N ALA A 107 4.02 -7.48 -40.51
CA ALA A 107 2.95 -6.50 -40.47
C ALA A 107 2.06 -6.78 -39.25
N ILE A 108 2.15 -5.91 -38.24
CA ILE A 108 1.11 -5.82 -37.22
C ILE A 108 -0.07 -5.13 -37.92
N PRO A 109 -1.29 -5.72 -37.92
CA PRO A 109 -2.43 -5.07 -38.52
C PRO A 109 -2.64 -3.71 -37.87
N SER A 110 -2.68 -2.67 -38.70
CA SER A 110 -3.05 -1.32 -38.33
C SER A 110 -4.41 -1.34 -37.64
N GLN A 111 -4.42 -1.24 -36.31
CA GLN A 111 -5.64 -0.98 -35.55
C GLN A 111 -6.15 0.41 -35.95
N PRO A 112 -7.45 0.54 -36.25
CA PRO A 112 -8.02 1.79 -36.69
C PRO A 112 -7.92 2.85 -35.58
N ALA A 113 -7.56 4.05 -35.99
CA ALA A 113 -7.66 5.25 -35.18
C ALA A 113 -9.11 5.48 -34.72
N GLY A 114 -9.26 5.84 -33.44
CA GLY A 114 -10.54 6.01 -32.73
C GLY A 114 -10.63 4.97 -31.61
N ASN A 115 -10.56 5.29 -30.32
CA ASN A 115 -11.22 6.38 -29.61
C ASN A 115 -10.36 6.69 -28.36
N THR A 116 -10.01 7.94 -28.11
CA THR A 116 -9.47 8.40 -26.82
C THR A 116 -10.58 8.34 -25.78
N GLY A 117 -10.90 7.15 -25.29
CA GLY A 117 -11.74 6.94 -24.13
C GLY A 117 -10.86 6.85 -22.88
N GLU A 118 -10.69 7.95 -22.15
CA GLU A 118 -10.21 7.84 -20.78
C GLU A 118 -11.14 6.85 -20.04
N PRO A 119 -10.61 5.85 -19.31
CA PRO A 119 -11.46 4.94 -18.54
C PRO A 119 -12.29 5.75 -17.54
N PRO A 120 -13.59 5.44 -17.36
CA PRO A 120 -14.46 6.23 -16.50
C PRO A 120 -13.88 6.31 -15.08
N LYS A 121 -13.68 7.53 -14.58
CA LYS A 121 -13.30 7.80 -13.19
C LYS A 121 -14.37 7.22 -12.27
N LYS A 122 -14.13 6.01 -11.78
CA LYS A 122 -15.00 5.37 -10.78
C LYS A 122 -14.97 6.21 -9.51
N ASN A 123 -16.14 6.54 -8.97
CA ASN A 123 -16.28 7.25 -7.70
C ASN A 123 -15.88 6.30 -6.55
N LEU A 124 -14.62 6.38 -6.11
CA LEU A 124 -14.08 5.54 -5.04
C LEU A 124 -14.56 5.95 -3.64
N LEU A 125 -15.38 7.00 -3.53
CA LEU A 125 -15.80 7.60 -2.27
C LEU A 125 -16.55 6.61 -1.35
N PRO A 126 -17.56 5.85 -1.83
CA PRO A 126 -18.22 4.84 -0.98
C PRO A 126 -17.24 3.78 -0.45
N MET A 127 -16.28 3.36 -1.28
CA MET A 127 -15.28 2.38 -0.88
C MET A 127 -14.34 2.93 0.20
N LYS A 128 -13.93 4.20 0.09
CA LYS A 128 -13.08 4.86 1.09
C LYS A 128 -13.80 4.98 2.44
N ILE A 129 -15.09 5.33 2.44
CA ILE A 129 -15.89 5.39 3.67
C ILE A 129 -16.00 4.00 4.31
N PHE A 130 -16.32 2.98 3.51
CA PHE A 130 -16.43 1.61 4.02
C PHE A 130 -15.14 1.15 4.69
N PHE A 131 -13.99 1.32 4.03
CA PHE A 131 -12.69 0.97 4.62
C PHE A 131 -12.33 1.81 5.86
N ALA A 132 -12.73 3.08 5.90
CA ALA A 132 -12.55 3.91 7.08
C ALA A 132 -13.34 3.37 8.28
N LEU A 133 -14.59 2.96 8.07
CA LEU A 133 -15.41 2.33 9.11
C LEU A 133 -14.82 0.99 9.55
N VAL A 134 -14.34 0.16 8.62
CA VAL A 134 -13.68 -1.12 8.96
C VAL A 134 -12.41 -0.88 9.77
N SER A 135 -11.55 0.05 9.35
CA SER A 135 -10.31 0.40 10.05
C SER A 135 -10.61 0.91 11.47
N LEU A 136 -11.59 1.81 11.62
CA LEU A 136 -12.00 2.36 12.92
C LEU A 136 -12.62 1.28 13.81
N GLY A 137 -13.49 0.43 13.27
CA GLY A 137 -14.09 -0.68 13.99
C GLY A 137 -13.06 -1.70 14.46
N LEU A 138 -12.08 -2.03 13.62
CA LEU A 138 -10.96 -2.89 13.99
C LEU A 138 -10.10 -2.25 15.10
N LEU A 139 -9.79 -0.96 14.98
CA LEU A 139 -9.01 -0.22 15.99
C LEU A 139 -9.72 -0.26 17.36
N ILE A 140 -11.00 0.11 17.40
CA ILE A 140 -11.79 0.13 18.64
C ILE A 140 -11.92 -1.28 19.22
N SER A 141 -12.14 -2.29 18.37
CA SER A 141 -12.24 -3.69 18.78
C SER A 141 -10.96 -4.18 19.46
N VAL A 142 -9.80 -3.93 18.84
CA VAL A 142 -8.50 -4.36 19.38
C VAL A 142 -8.15 -3.60 20.65
N LEU A 143 -8.38 -2.28 20.71
CA LEU A 143 -8.16 -1.48 21.92
C LEU A 143 -9.04 -1.94 23.08
N THR A 144 -10.31 -2.23 22.81
CA THR A 144 -11.24 -2.74 23.83
C THR A 144 -10.82 -4.14 24.28
N GLY A 145 -10.47 -5.03 23.35
CA GLY A 145 -9.97 -6.37 23.66
C GLY A 145 -8.71 -6.33 24.52
N LEU A 146 -7.77 -5.43 24.20
CA LEU A 146 -6.55 -5.23 24.98
C LEU A 146 -6.87 -4.68 26.37
N TYR A 147 -7.73 -3.67 26.47
CA TYR A 147 -8.20 -3.15 27.77
C TYR A 147 -8.80 -4.26 28.64
N MET A 148 -9.72 -5.06 28.08
CA MET A 148 -10.36 -6.17 28.81
C MET A 148 -9.35 -7.25 29.20
N SER A 149 -8.35 -7.52 28.35
CA SER A 149 -7.28 -8.47 28.65
C SER A 149 -6.47 -8.07 29.88
N TYR A 150 -6.17 -6.78 30.05
CA TYR A 150 -5.48 -6.27 31.23
C TYR A 150 -6.39 -6.16 32.45
N ARG A 151 -7.61 -5.65 32.27
CA ARG A 151 -8.55 -5.39 33.37
C ARG A 151 -9.02 -6.65 34.08
N PHE A 152 -9.26 -7.73 33.32
CA PHE A 152 -9.84 -8.98 33.84
C PHE A 152 -8.83 -10.12 34.01
N SER A 153 -7.56 -9.93 33.63
CA SER A 153 -6.54 -10.94 33.87
C SER A 153 -5.98 -10.85 35.28
N ARG A 154 -5.88 -12.00 35.94
CA ARG A 154 -5.24 -12.11 37.26
C ARG A 154 -3.72 -11.94 37.22
N LYS A 155 -3.10 -12.05 36.04
CA LYS A 155 -1.65 -12.01 35.82
C LYS A 155 -1.30 -11.00 34.71
N PRO A 156 -1.33 -9.68 35.00
CA PRO A 156 -1.06 -8.66 33.99
C PRO A 156 0.36 -8.76 33.39
N LEU A 157 1.32 -9.28 34.16
CA LEU A 157 2.68 -9.51 33.68
C LEU A 157 2.73 -10.51 32.50
N LEU A 158 1.91 -11.57 32.54
CA LEU A 158 1.82 -12.53 31.43
C LEU A 158 1.18 -11.91 30.19
N VAL A 159 0.17 -11.06 30.38
CA VAL A 159 -0.45 -10.32 29.28
C VAL A 159 0.58 -9.40 28.63
N SER A 160 1.34 -8.66 29.43
CA SER A 160 2.44 -7.80 28.94
C SER A 160 3.54 -8.58 28.23
N SER A 161 3.96 -9.74 28.75
CA SER A 161 4.97 -10.55 28.07
C SER A 161 4.49 -11.07 26.73
N VAL A 162 3.21 -11.47 26.63
CA VAL A 162 2.60 -11.92 25.37
C VAL A 162 2.46 -10.78 24.37
N LEU A 163 2.06 -9.59 24.84
CA LEU A 163 2.00 -8.38 24.00
C LEU A 163 3.39 -8.00 23.47
N ALA A 164 4.40 -8.02 24.34
CA ALA A 164 5.79 -7.75 23.96
C ALA A 164 6.31 -8.78 22.96
N ALA A 165 6.00 -10.07 23.15
CA ALA A 165 6.33 -11.11 22.19
C ALA A 165 5.71 -10.84 20.80
N GLY A 166 4.47 -10.32 20.76
CA GLY A 166 3.81 -9.90 19.52
C GLY A 166 4.53 -8.80 18.74
N ILE A 167 5.36 -8.00 19.41
CA ILE A 167 6.22 -6.97 18.80
C ILE A 167 7.60 -7.55 18.46
N LEU A 168 8.20 -8.27 19.41
CA LEU A 168 9.58 -8.76 19.29
C LEU A 168 9.72 -9.85 18.23
N VAL A 169 8.75 -10.76 18.10
CA VAL A 169 8.84 -11.86 17.13
C VAL A 169 8.98 -11.34 15.69
N PRO A 170 8.10 -10.44 15.19
CA PRO A 170 8.29 -9.84 13.86
C PRO A 170 9.62 -9.11 13.70
N LEU A 171 10.09 -8.40 14.73
CA LEU A 171 11.36 -7.67 14.67
C LEU A 171 12.57 -8.60 14.59
N LEU A 172 12.56 -9.71 15.32
CA LEU A 172 13.60 -10.73 15.24
C LEU A 172 13.60 -11.43 13.88
N LEU A 173 12.43 -11.65 13.30
CA LEU A 173 12.31 -12.22 11.95
C LEU A 173 12.86 -11.28 10.86
N LEU A 174 12.97 -9.97 11.10
CA LEU A 174 13.63 -9.06 10.15
C LEU A 174 15.15 -9.23 10.07
N LEU A 175 15.75 -9.97 11.02
CA LEU A 175 17.20 -10.21 11.04
C LEU A 175 17.63 -11.39 10.15
N PHE A 176 16.67 -12.12 9.60
CA PHE A 176 16.88 -13.31 8.76
C PHE A 176 16.27 -13.10 7.37
#